data_AF-A0A497TRH9-F1
#
_entry.id   AF-A0A497TRH9-F1
#
_cell.length_a   1.000
_cell.length_b   1.000
_cell.length_c   1.000
_cell.angle_alpha   90.00
_cell.angle_beta   90.00
_cell.angle_gamma   90.00
#
_symmetry.space_group_name_H-M   'P 1'
#
loop_
_entity.id
_entity.type
_entity.pdbx_description
1 polymer ?
#
loop_
_entity_poly.entity_id
_entity_poly.type
_entity_poly.pdbx_seq_one_letter_code
_entity_poly.pdbx_strand_id
1 'polypeptide(L)'
;MRMLNLAVAQIDMAMREGEESIQTLSDSFTSMIASVSTIAQTAGQLQCRDENAGVIAIIEQEGADVSAKMQASIMAFQFYDKLSQRLSHVNHALEALGELVGDQGRLYNPSEWTSLQGKIRARYSMREEQEMFDALLEGATIEQALQIGIKAMHEAEDADIELF
;
A
#
# COMPACT_ATOMS: atom_id res chain seq x y z
N MET A 1 -25.27 0.06 15.03
CA MET A 1 -25.08 1.25 14.18
C MET A 1 -24.02 2.21 14.72
N ARG A 2 -24.22 2.91 15.84
CA ARG A 2 -23.25 3.93 16.31
C ARG A 2 -21.82 3.41 16.56
N MET A 3 -21.66 2.16 17.05
CA MET A 3 -20.33 1.59 17.30
C MET A 3 -19.62 1.09 16.02
N LEU A 4 -20.36 0.61 15.03
CA LEU A 4 -19.78 0.20 13.74
C LEU A 4 -19.28 1.42 12.97
N ASN A 5 -20.11 2.46 12.89
CA ASN A 5 -19.73 3.71 12.23
C ASN A 5 -18.56 4.41 12.93
N LEU A 6 -18.45 4.27 14.26
CA LEU A 6 -17.29 4.78 14.99
C LEU A 6 -16.02 3.98 14.66
N ALA A 7 -16.09 2.64 14.60
CA ALA A 7 -14.95 1.81 14.22
C ALA A 7 -14.50 2.12 12.78
N VAL A 8 -15.45 2.29 11.87
CA VAL A 8 -15.21 2.74 10.49
C VAL A 8 -14.49 4.09 10.47
N ALA A 9 -14.99 5.08 11.21
CA ALA A 9 -14.36 6.40 11.29
C ALA A 9 -12.95 6.37 11.92
N GLN A 10 -12.71 5.47 12.88
CA GLN A 10 -11.40 5.30 13.51
C GLN A 10 -10.37 4.68 12.56
N ILE A 11 -10.78 3.71 11.73
CA ILE A 11 -9.91 3.13 10.69
C ILE A 11 -9.55 4.22 9.67
N ASP A 12 -10.54 4.98 9.19
CA ASP A 12 -10.31 6.08 8.25
C ASP A 12 -9.36 7.14 8.80
N MET A 13 -9.49 7.49 10.09
CA MET A 13 -8.60 8.45 10.75
C MET A 13 -7.16 7.91 10.83
N ALA A 14 -6.99 6.66 11.26
CA ALA A 14 -5.68 6.02 11.36
C ALA A 14 -4.98 5.89 10.00
N MET A 15 -5.75 5.65 8.93
CA MET A 15 -5.22 5.63 7.57
C MET A 15 -4.72 7.00 7.12
N ARG A 16 -5.50 8.07 7.34
CA ARG A 16 -5.09 9.43 6.97
C ARG A 16 -3.84 9.90 7.72
N GLU A 17 -3.73 9.57 9.01
CA GLU A 17 -2.54 9.88 9.80
C GLU A 17 -1.29 9.15 9.30
N GLY A 18 -1.43 7.89 8.86
CA GLY A 18 -0.32 7.14 8.30
C GLY A 18 0.08 7.61 6.89
N GLU A 19 -0.87 8.08 6.08
CA GLU A 19 -0.62 8.63 4.74
C GLU A 19 0.27 9.87 4.81
N GLU A 20 -0.04 10.80 5.72
CA GLU A 20 0.79 12.00 5.96
C GLU A 20 2.22 11.63 6.43
N SER A 21 2.32 10.62 7.30
CA SER A 21 3.60 10.14 7.83
C SER A 21 4.49 9.54 6.74
N ILE A 22 3.91 8.83 5.78
CA ILE A 22 4.63 8.14 4.72
C ILE A 22 4.98 9.07 3.56
N GLN A 23 4.13 10.05 3.28
CA GLN A 23 4.49 11.13 2.37
C GLN A 23 5.73 11.88 2.88
N THR A 24 5.72 12.25 4.17
CA THR A 24 6.86 12.92 4.82
C THR A 24 8.15 12.08 4.74
N LEU A 25 8.04 10.76 4.90
CA LEU A 25 9.18 9.85 4.84
C LEU A 25 9.71 9.69 3.41
N SER A 26 8.83 9.63 2.41
CA SER A 26 9.19 9.62 0.98
C SER A 26 9.90 10.91 0.56
N ASP A 27 9.40 12.06 1.00
CA ASP A 27 10.02 13.36 0.74
C ASP A 27 11.40 13.48 1.42
N SER A 28 11.51 12.95 2.64
CA SER A 28 12.77 12.91 3.39
C SER A 28 13.83 12.06 2.67
N PHE A 29 13.47 10.87 2.19
CA PHE A 29 14.42 10.04 1.43
C PHE A 29 14.80 10.65 0.09
N THR A 30 13.86 11.26 -0.62
CA THR A 30 14.15 11.98 -1.88
C THR A 30 15.15 13.13 -1.63
N SER A 31 14.97 13.87 -0.53
CA SER A 31 15.89 14.94 -0.12
C SER A 31 17.27 14.39 0.28
N MET A 32 17.31 13.22 0.94
CA MET A 32 18.57 12.56 1.28
C MET A 32 19.31 12.07 0.04
N ILE A 33 18.62 11.50 -0.95
CA ILE A 33 19.21 11.13 -2.26
C ILE A 33 19.86 12.35 -2.92
N ALA A 34 19.16 13.49 -2.96
CA ALA A 34 19.71 14.73 -3.52
C ALA A 34 20.94 15.23 -2.73
N SER A 35 20.90 15.13 -1.40
CA SER A 35 22.03 15.50 -0.53
C SER A 35 23.24 14.61 -0.78
N VAL A 36 23.04 13.30 -0.88
CA VAL A 36 24.10 12.32 -1.16
C VAL A 36 24.70 12.52 -2.55
N SER A 37 23.86 12.79 -3.57
CA SER A 37 24.32 13.13 -4.91
C SER A 37 25.20 14.40 -4.92
N THR A 38 24.82 15.41 -4.14
CA THR A 38 25.60 16.65 -3.99
C THR A 38 26.94 16.39 -3.28
N ILE A 39 26.96 15.52 -2.26
CA ILE A 39 28.19 15.12 -1.57
C ILE A 39 29.13 14.40 -2.53
N ALA A 40 28.62 13.44 -3.31
CA ALA A 40 29.41 12.72 -4.30
C ALA A 40 29.99 13.66 -5.37
N GLN A 41 29.18 14.59 -5.89
CA GLN A 41 29.64 15.58 -6.87
C GLN A 41 30.74 16.50 -6.30
N THR A 42 30.56 16.97 -5.06
CA THR A 42 31.55 17.83 -4.39
C THR A 42 32.84 17.06 -4.11
N ALA A 43 32.75 15.77 -3.74
CA ALA A 43 33.91 14.90 -3.58
C ALA A 43 34.66 14.69 -4.90
N GLY A 44 33.96 14.52 -6.02
CA GLY A 44 34.56 14.45 -7.36
C GLY A 44 35.32 15.71 -7.75
N GLN A 45 34.86 16.90 -7.34
CA GLN A 45 35.58 18.16 -7.57
C GLN A 45 36.90 18.27 -6.78
N LEU A 46 37.05 17.51 -5.68
CA LEU A 46 38.30 17.44 -4.90
C LEU A 46 39.39 16.60 -5.58
N GLN A 47 39.09 15.90 -6.69
CA GLN A 47 40.04 15.08 -7.47
C GLN A 47 41.23 15.88 -8.07
N CYS A 48 41.29 17.20 -7.88
CA CYS A 48 42.48 18.00 -8.21
C CYS A 48 43.71 17.73 -7.30
N ARG A 49 43.60 16.85 -6.29
CA ARG A 49 44.72 16.41 -5.42
C ARG A 49 44.88 14.88 -5.48
N ASP A 50 45.92 14.40 -6.16
CA ASP A 50 46.27 12.96 -6.34
C ASP A 50 46.29 12.14 -5.04
N GLU A 51 46.51 12.77 -3.88
CA GLU A 51 46.63 12.09 -2.58
C GLU A 51 45.30 11.51 -2.05
N ASN A 52 44.14 11.95 -2.56
CA ASN A 52 42.82 11.62 -2.00
C ASN A 52 41.94 10.73 -2.89
N ALA A 53 42.46 10.24 -4.03
CA ALA A 53 41.67 9.50 -5.01
C ALA A 53 40.92 8.28 -4.43
N GLY A 54 41.56 7.54 -3.52
CA GLY A 54 40.93 6.37 -2.86
C GLY A 54 39.80 6.74 -1.90
N VAL A 55 39.91 7.89 -1.21
CA VAL A 55 38.85 8.38 -0.29
C VAL A 55 37.64 8.88 -1.07
N ILE A 56 37.86 9.53 -2.21
CA ILE A 56 36.79 10.02 -3.09
C ILE A 56 36.01 8.84 -3.68
N ALA A 57 36.70 7.78 -4.13
CA ALA A 57 36.06 6.57 -4.63
C ALA A 57 35.15 5.90 -3.57
N ILE A 58 35.58 5.88 -2.30
CA ILE A 58 34.76 5.37 -1.19
C ILE A 58 33.51 6.24 -0.98
N ILE A 59 33.63 7.57 -1.01
CA ILE A 59 32.49 8.49 -0.86
C ILE A 59 31.49 8.33 -2.01
N GLU A 60 31.97 8.18 -3.24
CA GLU A 60 31.12 7.94 -4.40
C GLU A 60 30.39 6.60 -4.30
N GLN A 61 31.08 5.54 -3.88
CA GLN A 61 30.49 4.21 -3.70
C GLN A 61 29.45 4.19 -2.57
N GLU A 62 29.79 4.69 -1.38
CA GLU A 62 28.86 4.77 -0.25
C GLU A 62 27.66 5.66 -0.59
N GLY A 63 27.86 6.73 -1.35
CA GLY A 63 26.79 7.57 -1.84
C GLY A 63 25.83 6.83 -2.78
N ALA A 64 26.37 6.06 -3.73
CA ALA A 64 25.55 5.23 -4.62
C ALA A 64 24.76 4.16 -3.84
N ASP A 65 25.39 3.50 -2.87
CA ASP A 65 24.74 2.48 -2.04
C ASP A 65 23.61 3.05 -1.17
N VAL A 66 23.83 4.22 -0.57
CA VAL A 66 22.79 4.92 0.22
C VAL A 66 21.63 5.34 -0.69
N SER A 67 21.92 5.89 -1.88
CA SER A 67 20.89 6.26 -2.85
C SER A 67 20.06 5.06 -3.30
N ALA A 68 20.69 3.91 -3.57
CA ALA A 68 20.02 2.68 -3.96
C ALA A 68 19.10 2.14 -2.83
N LYS A 69 19.58 2.13 -1.59
CA LYS A 69 18.79 1.70 -0.42
C LYS A 69 17.60 2.62 -0.15
N MET A 70 17.75 3.92 -0.38
CA MET A 70 16.66 4.90 -0.26
C MET A 70 15.62 4.68 -1.36
N GLN A 71 16.04 4.45 -2.60
CA GLN A 71 15.13 4.11 -3.70
C GLN A 71 14.32 2.84 -3.40
N ALA A 72 14.97 1.79 -2.90
CA ALA A 72 14.30 0.57 -2.48
C ALA A 72 13.30 0.81 -1.34
N SER A 73 13.62 1.70 -0.41
CA SER A 73 12.74 2.08 0.69
C SER A 73 11.52 2.88 0.20
N ILE A 74 11.68 3.76 -0.80
CA ILE A 74 10.57 4.46 -1.45
C ILE A 74 9.64 3.47 -2.16
N MET A 75 10.19 2.48 -2.88
CA MET A 75 9.39 1.41 -3.49
C MET A 75 8.64 0.60 -2.44
N ALA A 76 9.25 0.32 -1.29
CA ALA A 76 8.58 -0.37 -0.19
C ALA A 76 7.38 0.40 0.37
N PHE A 77 7.29 1.72 0.21
CA PHE A 77 6.09 2.49 0.59
C PHE A 77 4.89 2.28 -0.34
N GLN A 78 5.07 1.69 -1.52
CA GLN A 78 3.93 1.24 -2.34
C GLN A 78 3.11 0.17 -1.61
N PHE A 79 3.73 -0.62 -0.73
CA PHE A 79 2.99 -1.53 0.15
C PHE A 79 2.00 -0.77 1.04
N TYR A 80 2.37 0.42 1.49
CA TYR A 80 1.48 1.22 2.30
C TYR A 80 0.29 1.77 1.51
N ASP A 81 0.51 2.24 0.28
CA ASP A 81 -0.57 2.66 -0.60
C ASP A 81 -1.55 1.51 -0.85
N LYS A 82 -1.03 0.31 -1.17
CA LYS A 82 -1.85 -0.92 -1.30
C LYS A 82 -2.59 -1.25 0.00
N LEU A 83 -1.93 -1.16 1.15
CA LEU A 83 -2.56 -1.41 2.46
C LEU A 83 -3.68 -0.39 2.75
N SER A 84 -3.44 0.89 2.50
CA SER A 84 -4.40 1.98 2.67
C SER A 84 -5.62 1.72 1.79
N GLN A 85 -5.42 1.41 0.50
CA GLN A 85 -6.51 1.11 -0.42
C GLN A 85 -7.37 -0.08 0.04
N ARG A 86 -6.74 -1.19 0.50
CA ARG A 86 -7.46 -2.35 1.05
C ARG A 86 -8.30 -1.98 2.28
N LEU A 87 -7.74 -1.19 3.19
CA LEU A 87 -8.47 -0.74 4.37
C LEU A 87 -9.64 0.17 3.99
N SER A 88 -9.49 1.05 3.00
CA SER A 88 -10.60 1.87 2.48
C SER A 88 -11.73 0.99 1.93
N HIS A 89 -11.40 -0.06 1.16
CA HIS A 89 -12.41 -0.97 0.64
C HIS A 89 -13.15 -1.72 1.75
N VAL A 90 -12.41 -2.24 2.75
CA VAL A 90 -13.00 -2.87 3.94
C VAL A 90 -13.92 -1.89 4.66
N ASN A 91 -13.50 -0.63 4.77
CA ASN A 91 -14.27 0.39 5.47
C ASN A 91 -15.62 0.66 4.79
N HIS A 92 -15.61 0.83 3.47
CA HIS A 92 -16.82 0.98 2.67
C HIS A 92 -17.73 -0.26 2.72
N ALA A 93 -17.16 -1.46 2.74
CA ALA A 93 -17.94 -2.69 2.88
C ALA A 93 -18.64 -2.76 4.25
N LEU A 94 -17.96 -2.38 5.32
CA LEU A 94 -18.54 -2.32 6.67
C LEU A 94 -19.60 -1.23 6.80
N GLU A 95 -19.40 -0.06 6.18
CA GLU A 95 -20.39 1.01 6.15
C GLU A 95 -21.68 0.55 5.44
N ALA A 96 -21.55 -0.03 4.23
CA ALA A 96 -22.69 -0.52 3.45
C ALA A 96 -23.44 -1.67 4.17
N LEU A 97 -22.70 -2.56 4.86
CA LEU A 97 -23.28 -3.59 5.71
C LEU A 97 -24.03 -2.98 6.90
N GLY A 98 -23.44 -1.96 7.53
CA GLY A 98 -24.07 -1.19 8.59
C GLY A 98 -25.40 -0.62 8.15
N GLU A 99 -25.42 0.10 7.02
CA GLU A 99 -26.65 0.68 6.45
C GLU A 99 -27.74 -0.36 6.23
N LEU A 100 -27.39 -1.53 5.68
CA LEU A 100 -28.37 -2.60 5.45
C LEU A 100 -28.91 -3.16 6.76
N VAL A 101 -28.05 -3.44 7.73
CA VAL A 101 -28.44 -4.04 9.02
C VAL A 101 -29.19 -3.05 9.91
N GLY A 102 -28.99 -1.74 9.72
CA GLY A 102 -29.72 -0.69 10.42
C GLY A 102 -31.18 -0.52 10.00
N ASP A 103 -31.59 -1.07 8.85
CA ASP A 103 -32.96 -1.02 8.34
C ASP A 103 -33.65 -2.37 8.49
N GLN A 104 -34.55 -2.47 9.47
CA GLN A 104 -35.29 -3.71 9.76
C GLN A 104 -36.14 -4.20 8.59
N GLY A 105 -36.62 -3.32 7.70
CA GLY A 105 -37.41 -3.71 6.54
C GLY A 105 -36.56 -4.33 5.44
N ARG A 106 -35.33 -3.85 5.27
CA ARG A 106 -34.37 -4.33 4.26
C ARG A 106 -33.62 -5.58 4.70
N LEU A 107 -33.36 -5.71 6.00
CA LEU A 107 -32.62 -6.83 6.60
C LEU A 107 -33.19 -8.21 6.22
N TYR A 108 -34.51 -8.33 6.16
CA TYR A 108 -35.19 -9.59 5.86
C TYR A 108 -35.39 -9.86 4.37
N ASN A 109 -34.93 -8.98 3.48
CA ASN A 109 -35.06 -9.15 2.04
C ASN A 109 -33.78 -9.74 1.43
N PRO A 110 -33.80 -10.98 0.90
CA PRO A 110 -32.64 -11.59 0.26
C PRO A 110 -32.06 -10.77 -0.90
N SER A 111 -32.89 -10.02 -1.65
CA SER A 111 -32.40 -9.21 -2.78
C SER A 111 -31.50 -8.06 -2.33
N GLU A 112 -31.71 -7.53 -1.13
CA GLU A 112 -30.88 -6.47 -0.55
C GLU A 112 -29.47 -6.98 -0.23
N TRP A 113 -29.36 -8.25 0.20
CA TRP A 113 -28.07 -8.89 0.44
C TRP A 113 -27.30 -9.13 -0.85
N THR A 114 -27.96 -9.60 -1.91
CA THR A 114 -27.33 -9.73 -3.23
C THR A 114 -26.89 -8.39 -3.80
N SER A 115 -27.70 -7.34 -3.61
CA SER A 115 -27.34 -5.96 -3.99
C SER A 115 -26.13 -5.45 -3.21
N LEU A 116 -26.07 -5.72 -1.90
CA LEU A 116 -24.92 -5.39 -1.06
C LEU A 116 -23.65 -6.10 -1.54
N GLN A 117 -23.71 -7.40 -1.81
CA GLN A 117 -22.58 -8.17 -2.35
C GLN A 117 -22.07 -7.57 -3.65
N GLY A 118 -22.98 -7.23 -4.58
CA GLY A 118 -22.63 -6.58 -5.84
C GLY A 118 -21.97 -5.21 -5.65
N LYS A 119 -22.47 -4.40 -4.70
CA LYS A 119 -21.88 -3.09 -4.36
C LYS A 119 -20.48 -3.22 -3.76
N ILE A 120 -20.27 -4.17 -2.84
CA ILE A 120 -18.96 -4.44 -2.23
C ILE A 120 -17.99 -4.89 -3.32
N ARG A 121 -18.39 -5.88 -4.13
CA ARG A 121 -17.55 -6.39 -5.21
C ARG A 121 -17.15 -5.33 -6.23
N ALA A 122 -18.07 -4.43 -6.60
CA ALA A 122 -17.81 -3.36 -7.56
C ALA A 122 -16.84 -2.28 -7.06
N ARG A 123 -16.59 -2.23 -5.74
CA ARG A 123 -15.63 -1.29 -5.14
C ARG A 123 -14.21 -1.82 -5.10
N TYR A 124 -14.01 -3.14 -5.13
CA TYR A 124 -12.67 -3.71 -5.19
C TYR A 124 -12.01 -3.40 -6.52
N SER A 125 -10.93 -2.62 -6.46
CA SER A 125 -10.08 -2.31 -7.60
C SER A 125 -8.99 -3.35 -7.82
N MET A 126 -8.62 -4.12 -6.78
CA MET A 126 -7.55 -5.11 -6.85
C MET A 126 -8.07 -6.50 -7.24
N ARG A 127 -7.31 -7.21 -8.08
CA ARG A 127 -7.66 -8.56 -8.54
C ARG A 127 -7.74 -9.53 -7.37
N GLU A 128 -6.76 -9.50 -6.48
CA GLU A 128 -6.69 -10.40 -5.32
C GLU A 128 -7.90 -10.25 -4.37
N GLU A 129 -8.45 -9.04 -4.23
CA GLU A 129 -9.64 -8.78 -3.41
C GLU A 129 -10.90 -9.35 -4.08
N GLN A 130 -11.02 -9.19 -5.40
CA GLN A 130 -12.12 -9.74 -6.17
C GLN A 130 -12.11 -11.27 -6.15
N GLU A 131 -10.95 -11.89 -6.37
CA GLU A 131 -10.80 -13.35 -6.36
C GLU A 131 -11.09 -13.94 -4.98
N MET A 132 -10.58 -13.32 -3.92
CA MET A 132 -10.88 -13.73 -2.54
C MET A 132 -12.38 -13.62 -2.22
N PHE A 133 -13.03 -12.55 -2.66
CA PHE A 133 -14.45 -12.32 -2.42
C PHE A 133 -15.34 -13.30 -3.20
N ASP A 134 -15.04 -13.53 -4.47
CA ASP A 134 -15.77 -14.48 -5.30
C ASP A 134 -15.64 -15.90 -4.76
N ALA A 135 -14.43 -16.31 -4.33
CA ALA A 135 -14.21 -17.61 -3.70
C ALA A 135 -15.09 -17.80 -2.44
N LEU A 136 -15.22 -16.76 -1.61
CA LEU A 136 -16.13 -16.81 -0.45
C LEU A 136 -17.59 -16.96 -0.86
N LEU A 137 -18.04 -16.26 -1.91
CA LEU A 137 -19.41 -16.38 -2.42
C LEU A 137 -19.69 -17.75 -3.05
N GLU A 138 -18.67 -18.39 -3.62
CA GLU A 138 -18.73 -19.76 -4.18
C GLU A 138 -18.68 -20.85 -3.10
N GLY A 139 -18.48 -20.49 -1.83
CA GLY A 139 -18.52 -21.41 -0.69
C GLY A 139 -17.14 -21.92 -0.23
N ALA A 140 -16.05 -21.30 -0.66
CA ALA A 140 -14.72 -21.58 -0.13
C ALA A 140 -14.63 -21.19 1.36
N THR A 141 -13.75 -21.86 2.11
CA THR A 141 -13.46 -21.43 3.48
C THR A 141 -12.66 -20.12 3.49
N ILE A 142 -12.65 -19.43 4.64
CA ILE A 142 -11.86 -18.20 4.82
C ILE A 142 -10.38 -18.48 4.54
N GLU A 143 -9.85 -19.61 4.99
CA GLU A 143 -8.47 -20.00 4.74
C GLU A 143 -8.20 -20.22 3.25
N GLN A 144 -9.12 -20.86 2.53
CA GLN A 144 -8.97 -21.08 1.09
C GLN A 144 -9.01 -19.76 0.30
N ALA A 145 -9.98 -18.90 0.62
CA ALA A 145 -10.08 -17.58 0.01
C ALA A 145 -8.82 -16.73 0.29
N LEU A 146 -8.28 -16.81 1.51
CA LEU A 146 -7.03 -16.14 1.87
C LEU A 146 -5.85 -16.65 1.05
N GLN A 147 -5.74 -17.97 0.86
CA GLN A 147 -4.68 -18.55 0.01
C GLN A 147 -4.78 -18.09 -1.44
N ILE A 148 -6.00 -17.98 -1.99
CA ILE A 148 -6.26 -17.44 -3.32
C ILE A 148 -5.79 -15.98 -3.41
N GLY A 149 -6.19 -15.15 -2.45
CA GLY A 149 -5.79 -13.74 -2.39
C GLY A 149 -4.27 -13.55 -2.29
N ILE A 150 -3.59 -14.31 -1.42
CA ILE A 150 -2.11 -14.26 -1.28
C ILE A 150 -1.43 -14.64 -2.59
N LYS A 151 -1.92 -15.69 -3.26
CA LYS A 151 -1.36 -16.14 -4.53
C LYS A 151 -1.53 -15.07 -5.61
N ALA A 152 -2.72 -14.50 -5.75
CA ALA A 152 -3.02 -13.46 -6.73
C ALA A 152 -2.20 -12.18 -6.47
N MET A 153 -1.94 -11.85 -5.21
CA MET A 153 -1.09 -10.72 -4.80
C MET A 153 0.37 -10.91 -5.23
N HIS A 154 0.97 -12.08 -4.97
CA HIS A 154 2.34 -12.35 -5.41
C HIS A 154 2.47 -12.33 -6.94
N GLU A 155 1.51 -12.90 -7.67
CA GLU A 155 1.49 -12.85 -9.13
C GLU A 155 1.40 -11.41 -9.67
N ALA A 156 0.71 -10.51 -8.96
CA ALA A 156 0.62 -9.10 -9.34
C ALA A 156 1.91 -8.33 -9.04
N GLU A 157 2.57 -8.62 -7.91
CA GLU A 157 3.86 -8.01 -7.55
C GLU A 157 4.97 -8.44 -8.51
N ASP A 158 5.03 -9.72 -8.90
CA ASP A 158 6.00 -10.21 -9.88
C ASP A 158 5.81 -9.53 -11.25
N ALA A 159 4.55 -9.31 -11.68
CA ALA A 159 4.24 -8.61 -12.92
C ALA A 159 4.60 -7.11 -12.89
N ASP A 160 4.38 -6.44 -11.75
CA ASP A 160 4.78 -5.05 -11.57
C ASP A 160 6.31 -4.92 -11.62
N ILE A 161 7.06 -5.85 -11.01
CA ILE A 161 8.54 -5.83 -11.00
C ILE A 161 9.13 -6.07 -12.41
N GLU A 162 8.53 -6.92 -13.25
CA GLU A 162 9.02 -7.17 -14.62
C GLU A 162 8.85 -5.97 -15.57
N LEU A 163 8.07 -4.95 -15.18
CA LEU A 163 7.76 -3.76 -15.98
C LEU A 163 8.69 -2.57 -15.72
N PHE A 164 9.66 -2.70 -14.79
CA PHE A 164 10.68 -1.70 -14.46
C PHE A 164 12.10 -2.18 -14.79
#